data_AF-A0A0B8QI76-F1
#
_entry.id   AF-A0A0B8QI76-F1
#
_cell.length_a   1.000
_cell.length_b   1.000
_cell.length_c   1.000
_cell.angle_alpha   90.00
_cell.angle_beta   90.00
_cell.angle_gamma   90.00
#
_symmetry.space_group_name_H-M   'P 1'
#
loop_
_entity.id
_entity.type
_entity.pdbx_description
1 polymer ?
#
loop_
_entity_poly.entity_id
_entity_poly.type
_entity_poly.pdbx_seq_one_letter_code
_entity_poly.pdbx_strand_id
1 'polypeptide(L)'
;MLGESADKLEMMLKQLFIPIHWNESTAKQSKPCSLIVPNSDEFSGQPEFKHTPVTLEPVKHQSSALFFTRTPIELDECDYWARQKIEKGYLYRIESKLAPYELSQVLKGKLSDRG
;
A
#
# COMPACT_ATOMS: atom_id res chain seq x y z
N MET A 1 -39.88 13.73 -8.72
CA MET A 1 -38.71 13.80 -7.82
C MET A 1 -38.20 12.37 -7.64
N LEU A 2 -37.29 11.92 -8.48
CA LEU A 2 -36.56 10.67 -8.31
C LEU A 2 -35.10 11.07 -8.25
N GLY A 3 -34.59 11.21 -7.03
CA GLY A 3 -33.19 11.44 -6.75
C GLY A 3 -32.45 10.11 -6.67
N GLU A 4 -31.20 10.17 -7.12
CA GLU A 4 -30.10 9.26 -6.81
C GLU A 4 -30.02 7.96 -7.63
N SER A 5 -29.63 8.12 -8.89
CA SER A 5 -28.60 7.24 -9.46
C SER A 5 -27.26 7.79 -9.02
N ALA A 6 -26.75 7.33 -7.87
CA ALA A 6 -25.32 7.40 -7.64
C ALA A 6 -24.68 6.51 -8.72
N ASP A 7 -24.12 7.14 -9.75
CA ASP A 7 -23.29 6.46 -10.73
C ASP A 7 -22.29 5.59 -9.99
N LYS A 8 -22.50 4.27 -10.03
CA LYS A 8 -21.52 3.33 -9.50
C LYS A 8 -20.25 3.59 -10.30
N LEU A 9 -19.20 4.00 -9.59
CA LEU A 9 -17.87 4.15 -10.13
C LEU A 9 -17.36 2.75 -10.51
N GLU A 10 -17.82 2.27 -11.65
CA GLU A 10 -17.43 0.98 -12.21
C GLU A 10 -16.26 1.23 -13.13
N MET A 11 -15.10 0.67 -12.76
CA MET A 11 -13.90 0.79 -13.56
C MET A 11 -14.06 -0.03 -14.82
N MET A 12 -13.79 0.58 -15.98
CA MET A 12 -13.84 -0.14 -17.25
C MET A 12 -12.76 -1.20 -17.33
N LEU A 13 -13.00 -2.23 -18.15
CA LEU A 13 -11.99 -3.24 -18.47
C LEU A 13 -10.69 -2.56 -18.94
N LYS A 14 -9.54 -3.01 -18.41
CA LYS A 14 -8.20 -2.43 -18.64
C LYS A 14 -7.96 -1.03 -18.05
N GLN A 15 -8.78 -0.59 -17.10
CA GLN A 15 -8.49 0.58 -16.29
C GLN A 15 -8.16 0.17 -14.85
N LEU A 16 -7.32 0.95 -14.20
CA LEU A 16 -6.99 0.83 -12.78
C LEU A 16 -7.08 2.19 -12.09
N PHE A 17 -7.35 2.16 -10.79
CA PHE A 17 -7.36 3.32 -9.94
C PHE A 17 -6.51 3.05 -8.70
N ILE A 18 -5.64 3.99 -8.35
CA ILE A 18 -4.79 3.92 -7.15
C ILE A 18 -4.83 5.28 -6.44
N PRO A 19 -5.07 5.34 -5.12
CA PRO A 19 -5.06 6.60 -4.39
C PRO A 19 -3.65 7.18 -4.26
N ILE A 20 -3.49 8.48 -4.52
CA ILE A 20 -2.19 9.16 -4.51
C ILE A 20 -1.69 9.61 -3.13
N HIS A 21 -2.56 9.57 -2.11
CA HIS A 21 -2.24 10.12 -0.78
C HIS A 21 -1.51 9.14 0.15
N TRP A 22 -1.24 7.91 -0.30
CA TRP A 22 -0.41 6.97 0.45
C TRP A 22 1.07 7.22 0.15
N ASN A 23 1.92 6.96 1.16
CA ASN A 23 3.36 7.11 1.03
C ASN A 23 4.08 6.06 1.90
N GLU A 24 5.41 6.01 1.80
CA GLU A 24 6.25 5.05 2.51
C GLU A 24 6.12 5.09 4.05
N SER A 25 5.50 6.11 4.63
CA SER A 25 5.18 6.11 6.06
C SER A 25 3.90 5.33 6.39
N THR A 26 2.98 5.13 5.44
CA THR A 26 1.71 4.44 5.65
C THR A 26 1.68 3.04 5.07
N ALA A 27 2.48 2.75 4.05
CA ALA A 27 2.61 1.41 3.49
C ALA A 27 3.90 1.24 2.69
N LYS A 28 4.44 0.02 2.63
CA LYS A 28 5.61 -0.31 1.81
C LYS A 28 5.26 -0.16 0.32
N GLN A 29 6.16 0.45 -0.45
CA GLN A 29 6.03 0.64 -1.91
C GLN A 29 4.72 1.34 -2.35
N SER A 30 4.22 2.28 -1.53
CA SER A 30 2.95 2.97 -1.78
C SER A 30 3.09 4.34 -2.44
N LYS A 31 4.08 4.51 -3.33
CA LYS A 31 4.30 5.74 -4.10
C LYS A 31 3.80 5.57 -5.54
N PRO A 32 2.48 5.65 -5.82
CA PRO A 32 1.96 5.45 -7.18
C PRO A 32 2.52 6.44 -8.19
N CYS A 33 2.81 7.68 -7.77
CA CYS A 33 3.40 8.69 -8.63
C CYS A 33 4.80 8.32 -9.16
N SER A 34 5.48 7.34 -8.56
CA SER A 34 6.76 6.83 -9.09
C SER A 34 6.60 6.06 -10.41
N LEU A 35 5.39 5.64 -10.76
CA LEU A 35 5.08 4.96 -12.02
C LEU A 35 4.85 5.96 -13.16
N ILE A 36 4.59 7.24 -12.85
CA ILE A 36 4.17 8.24 -13.83
C ILE A 36 5.41 8.79 -14.55
N VAL A 37 5.39 8.70 -15.88
CA VAL A 37 6.41 9.32 -16.74
C VAL A 37 6.35 10.85 -16.56
N PRO A 38 7.49 11.57 -16.49
CA PRO A 38 7.53 13.01 -16.27
C PRO A 38 7.18 13.80 -17.55
N ASN A 39 6.07 13.48 -18.19
CA ASN A 39 5.52 14.24 -19.31
C ASN A 39 4.71 15.43 -18.77
N SER A 40 4.89 16.58 -19.41
CA SER A 40 4.16 17.81 -19.13
C SER A 40 3.63 18.42 -20.42
N ASP A 41 2.44 19.01 -20.35
CA ASP A 41 1.88 19.82 -21.42
C ASP A 41 2.76 21.04 -21.71
N GLU A 42 3.09 21.28 -22.98
CA GLU A 42 4.07 22.32 -23.38
C GLU A 42 3.57 23.75 -23.13
N PHE A 43 2.25 23.97 -23.09
CA PHE A 43 1.67 25.30 -22.93
C PHE A 43 1.41 25.67 -21.47
N SER A 44 0.90 24.73 -20.68
CA SER A 44 0.50 24.94 -19.28
C SER A 44 1.49 24.41 -18.25
N GLY A 45 2.37 23.47 -18.65
CA GLY A 45 3.29 22.75 -17.76
C GLY A 45 2.61 21.65 -16.93
N GLN A 46 1.31 21.39 -17.11
CA GLN A 46 0.59 20.41 -16.30
C GLN A 46 1.08 18.98 -16.58
N PRO A 47 1.28 18.15 -15.54
CA PRO A 47 1.78 16.78 -15.69
C PRO A 47 0.69 15.79 -16.11
N GLU A 48 1.09 14.74 -16.84
CA GLU A 48 0.23 13.67 -17.34
C GLU A 48 -0.13 12.61 -16.27
N PHE A 49 -0.74 12.99 -15.15
CA PHE A 49 -0.95 12.05 -14.02
C PHE A 49 -2.03 10.98 -14.22
N LYS A 50 -2.93 11.15 -15.19
CA LYS A 50 -4.12 10.29 -15.35
C LYS A 50 -3.97 9.27 -16.48
N HIS A 51 -2.82 9.25 -17.14
CA HIS A 51 -2.57 8.40 -18.28
C HIS A 51 -1.16 7.83 -18.18
N THR A 52 -1.06 6.64 -17.59
CA THR A 52 0.20 5.93 -17.42
C THR A 52 -0.06 4.45 -17.65
N PRO A 53 0.48 3.87 -18.75
CA PRO A 53 0.42 2.42 -18.96
C PRO A 53 1.19 1.70 -17.85
N VAL A 54 0.61 0.63 -17.32
CA VAL A 54 1.27 -0.24 -16.34
C VAL A 54 0.97 -1.70 -16.63
N THR A 55 1.79 -2.58 -16.09
CA THR A 55 1.59 -4.03 -16.11
C THR A 55 1.18 -4.51 -14.72
N LEU A 56 0.23 -5.45 -14.67
CA LEU A 56 -0.17 -6.10 -13.43
C LEU A 56 0.31 -7.55 -13.45
N GLU A 57 0.92 -7.98 -12.36
CA GLU A 57 1.36 -9.35 -12.15
C GLU A 57 0.82 -9.88 -10.82
N PRO A 58 0.34 -11.13 -10.75
CA PRO A 58 -0.05 -11.74 -9.49
C PRO A 58 1.15 -11.89 -8.56
N VAL A 59 1.05 -11.34 -7.35
CA VAL A 59 2.04 -11.58 -6.30
C VAL A 59 1.57 -12.73 -5.42
N LYS A 60 2.39 -13.77 -5.31
CA LYS A 60 2.13 -14.92 -4.43
C LYS A 60 2.78 -14.68 -3.07
N HIS A 61 1.96 -14.58 -2.03
CA HIS A 61 2.39 -14.58 -0.64
C HIS A 61 2.06 -15.93 -0.01
N GLN A 62 2.91 -16.38 0.92
CA GLN A 62 2.72 -17.63 1.66
C GLN A 62 2.04 -17.41 3.00
N SER A 63 2.09 -16.19 3.54
CA SER A 63 1.49 -15.86 4.82
C SER A 63 1.10 -14.40 4.94
N SER A 64 0.18 -14.14 5.87
CA SER A 64 -0.32 -12.80 6.21
C SER A 64 -0.36 -12.65 7.74
N ALA A 65 -0.21 -11.43 8.24
CA ALA A 65 -0.29 -11.15 9.68
C ALA A 65 -0.96 -9.81 9.99
N LEU A 66 -1.59 -9.76 11.17
CA LEU A 66 -1.95 -8.52 11.84
C LEU A 66 -1.00 -8.33 13.02
N PHE A 67 -0.32 -7.19 13.06
CA PHE A 67 0.72 -6.95 14.05
C PHE A 67 0.52 -5.61 14.75
N PHE A 68 0.50 -5.64 16.08
CA PHE A 68 0.17 -4.49 16.92
C PHE A 68 1.40 -4.03 17.68
N THR A 69 1.63 -2.72 17.68
CA THR A 69 2.76 -2.10 18.37
C THR A 69 2.32 -0.80 19.04
N ARG A 70 2.99 -0.40 20.13
CA ARG A 70 2.70 0.88 20.81
C ARG A 70 3.26 2.09 20.07
N THR A 71 4.31 1.87 19.30
CA THR A 71 5.15 2.87 18.64
C THR A 71 5.51 2.35 17.26
N PRO A 72 5.80 3.22 16.27
CA PRO A 72 6.26 2.78 14.96
C PRO A 72 7.46 1.84 15.02
N ILE A 73 7.51 0.90 14.08
CA ILE A 73 8.61 -0.04 13.88
C ILE A 73 8.91 -0.15 12.40
N GLU A 74 10.17 -0.48 12.08
CA GLU A 74 10.59 -0.78 10.72
C GLU A 74 10.39 -2.26 10.42
N LEU A 75 9.81 -2.53 9.25
CA LEU A 75 9.42 -3.87 8.77
C LEU A 75 9.94 -4.10 7.35
N ASP A 76 11.19 -3.70 7.09
CA ASP A 76 11.81 -3.80 5.77
C ASP A 76 11.93 -5.23 5.28
N GLU A 77 12.03 -6.20 6.19
CA GLU A 77 12.11 -7.63 5.90
C GLU A 77 10.78 -8.23 5.40
N CYS A 78 9.65 -7.54 5.62
CA CYS A 78 8.35 -8.00 5.14
C CYS A 78 8.11 -7.53 3.70
N ASP A 79 7.57 -8.39 2.83
CA ASP A 79 7.35 -8.08 1.42
C ASP A 79 6.39 -6.90 1.21
N TYR A 80 5.26 -6.89 1.94
CA TYR A 80 4.31 -5.79 1.95
C TYR A 80 3.80 -5.53 3.36
N TRP A 81 3.57 -4.25 3.68
CA TRP A 81 2.86 -3.86 4.90
C TRP A 81 2.07 -2.57 4.69
N ALA A 82 0.96 -2.45 5.41
CA ALA A 82 0.18 -1.22 5.55
C ALA A 82 -0.05 -0.92 7.04
N ARG A 83 0.19 0.33 7.44
CA ARG A 83 0.14 0.81 8.82
C ARG A 83 -1.05 1.73 9.04
N GLN A 84 -1.79 1.47 10.10
CA GLN A 84 -2.89 2.30 10.57
C GLN A 84 -2.62 2.72 12.02
N LYS A 85 -2.79 4.01 12.33
CA LYS A 85 -2.78 4.50 13.70
C LYS A 85 -4.08 4.09 14.40
N ILE A 86 -3.98 3.56 15.61
CA ILE A 86 -5.09 3.14 16.47
C ILE A 86 -4.96 3.85 17.83
N GLU A 87 -5.99 3.75 18.68
CA GLU A 87 -6.06 4.47 19.96
C GLU A 87 -4.78 4.34 20.81
N LYS A 88 -4.21 3.12 20.88
CA LYS A 88 -3.05 2.81 21.73
C LYS A 88 -1.82 2.34 20.93
N GLY A 89 -1.64 2.85 19.72
CA GLY A 89 -0.44 2.59 18.92
C GLY A 89 -0.74 2.43 17.43
N TYR A 90 -0.24 1.34 16.85
CA TYR A 90 -0.28 1.08 15.42
C TYR A 90 -0.65 -0.37 15.12
N LEU A 91 -1.51 -0.55 14.13
CA LEU A 91 -1.81 -1.82 13.49
C LEU A 91 -1.06 -1.90 12.15
N TYR A 92 -0.35 -2.99 11.94
CA TYR A 92 0.23 -3.36 10.65
C TYR A 92 -0.54 -4.53 10.07
N ARG A 93 -0.92 -4.41 8.81
CA ARG A 93 -1.35 -5.52 7.95
C ARG A 93 -0.15 -5.92 7.10
N ILE A 94 0.26 -7.17 7.17
CA ILE A 94 1.51 -7.65 6.57
C ILE A 94 1.20 -8.81 5.63
N GLU A 95 1.82 -8.81 4.46
CA GLU A 95 1.88 -9.95 3.55
C GLU A 95 3.33 -10.34 3.33
N SER A 96 3.61 -11.65 3.28
CA SER A 96 4.97 -12.15 3.09
C SER A 96 5.03 -13.42 2.27
N LYS A 97 6.13 -13.57 1.53
CA LYS A 97 6.55 -14.79 0.85
C LYS A 97 7.13 -15.83 1.82
N LEU A 98 7.42 -15.46 3.06
CA LEU A 98 7.85 -16.38 4.11
C LEU A 98 6.70 -17.29 4.56
N ALA A 99 7.03 -18.50 5.01
CA ALA A 99 6.05 -19.37 5.64
C ALA A 99 5.58 -18.76 6.98
N PRO A 100 4.37 -19.10 7.48
CA PRO A 100 3.82 -18.51 8.70
C PRO A 100 4.75 -18.60 9.92
N TYR A 101 5.48 -19.71 10.08
CA TYR A 101 6.41 -19.88 11.19
C TYR A 101 7.60 -18.91 11.10
N GLU A 102 8.21 -18.78 9.93
CA GLU A 102 9.35 -17.89 9.69
C GLU A 102 8.95 -16.42 9.87
N LEU A 103 7.81 -16.02 9.30
CA LEU A 103 7.26 -14.68 9.51
C LEU A 103 7.04 -14.42 11.00
N SER A 104 6.54 -15.40 11.76
CA SER A 104 6.34 -15.23 13.19
C SER A 104 7.65 -14.99 13.96
N GLN A 105 8.77 -15.58 13.54
CA GLN A 105 10.08 -15.35 14.17
C GLN A 105 10.59 -13.94 13.89
N VAL A 106 10.47 -13.48 12.63
CA VAL A 106 10.80 -12.10 12.24
C VAL A 106 10.03 -11.10 13.10
N LEU A 107 8.70 -11.26 13.19
CA LEU A 107 7.85 -10.34 13.94
C LEU A 107 8.11 -10.39 15.46
N LYS A 108 8.44 -11.57 16.02
CA LYS A 108 8.84 -11.69 17.41
C LYS A 108 10.15 -10.94 17.70
N GLY A 109 11.13 -11.02 16.81
CA GLY A 109 12.39 -10.28 16.93
C GLY A 109 12.16 -8.78 17.11
N LYS A 110 11.21 -8.21 16.36
CA LYS A 110 10.83 -6.78 16.46
C LYS A 110 10.21 -6.38 17.80
N LEU A 111 9.73 -7.33 18.61
CA LEU A 111 9.22 -7.07 19.96
C LEU A 111 10.33 -7.12 21.01
N SER A 112 11.36 -7.95 20.80
CA SER A 112 12.43 -8.19 21.78
C SER A 112 13.51 -7.12 21.78
N ASP A 113 13.66 -6.34 20.71
CA ASP A 113 14.64 -5.25 20.60
C ASP A 113 14.30 -3.99 21.44
N ARG A 114 13.33 -4.08 22.37
CA ARG A 114 12.87 -2.97 23.21
C ARG A 114 12.67 -3.39 24.67
N GLY A 115 13.75 -3.89 25.25
CA GLY A 115 13.98 -3.91 26.71
C GLY A 115 14.63 -2.61 27.15
#